data_AF-A0A1Q7VSY4-F1
#
_entry.id   AF-A0A1Q7VSY4-F1
#
_cell.length_a   1.000
_cell.length_b   1.000
_cell.length_c   1.000
_cell.angle_alpha   90.00
_cell.angle_beta   90.00
_cell.angle_gamma   90.00
#
_symmetry.space_group_name_H-M   'P 1'
#
loop_
_entity.id
_entity.type
_entity.pdbx_description
1 polymer ?
#
loop_
_entity_poly.entity_id
_entity_poly.type
_entity_poly.pdbx_seq_one_letter_code
_entity_poly.pdbx_strand_id
1 'polypeptide(L)'
;MAACWGLDVLLGASPGRLRRAVVPALTVAAHTYTVTALSRREVDGADPLLPMATLAGTAGIALAAGASGRQPWWRRLLTGGLAGGYVSNYGAAQTRAIADPSAANVRAAVGAGITGLPALQGALIARAGAPVTGAAVAAAAPLGRRLAKRLSPT
;
A
#
# COMPACT_ATOMS: atom_id res chain seq x y z
N MET A 1 -14.66 5.49 4.73
CA MET A 1 -13.20 5.38 4.89
C MET A 1 -12.45 5.49 3.57
N ALA A 2 -12.38 4.46 2.72
CA ALA A 2 -11.54 4.49 1.50
C ALA A 2 -11.78 5.71 0.57
N ALA A 3 -13.04 6.09 0.33
CA ALA A 3 -13.38 7.26 -0.46
C ALA A 3 -12.86 8.57 0.18
N CYS A 4 -12.96 8.72 1.51
CA CYS A 4 -12.45 9.87 2.24
C CYS A 4 -10.94 10.03 2.03
N TRP A 5 -10.17 8.95 2.20
CA TRP A 5 -8.72 8.97 2.00
C TRP A 5 -8.33 9.33 0.56
N GLY A 6 -9.12 8.91 -0.44
CA GLY A 6 -8.93 9.35 -1.83
C GLY A 6 -9.23 10.84 -2.03
N LEU A 7 -10.32 11.33 -1.43
CA LEU A 7 -10.69 12.75 -1.49
C LEU A 7 -9.67 13.65 -0.78
N ASP A 8 -9.07 13.21 0.32
CA ASP A 8 -8.02 13.94 1.03
C ASP A 8 -6.79 14.17 0.14
N VAL A 9 -6.42 13.18 -0.69
CA VAL A 9 -5.33 13.32 -1.68
C VAL A 9 -5.70 14.35 -2.75
N LEU A 10 -6.95 14.38 -3.21
CA LEU A 10 -7.42 15.37 -4.18
C LEU A 10 -7.46 16.78 -3.57
N LEU A 11 -7.88 16.90 -2.31
CA LEU A 11 -7.92 18.15 -1.56
C LEU A 11 -6.51 18.73 -1.43
N GLY A 12 -5.51 17.91 -1.06
CA GLY A 12 -4.11 18.32 -0.95
C GLY A 12 -3.47 18.72 -2.29
N ALA A 13 -4.07 18.33 -3.42
CA ALA A 13 -3.62 18.72 -4.77
C ALA A 13 -4.28 20.01 -5.28
N SER A 14 -5.16 20.63 -4.49
CA SER A 14 -5.87 21.85 -4.85
C SER A 14 -5.12 23.12 -4.38
N PRO A 15 -5.09 24.20 -5.18
CA PRO A 15 -5.56 24.29 -6.57
C PRO A 15 -4.49 23.88 -7.61
N GLY A 16 -4.94 23.37 -8.76
CA GLY A 16 -4.12 23.27 -9.98
C GLY A 16 -3.47 21.92 -10.31
N ARG A 17 -3.61 20.87 -9.49
CA ARG A 17 -3.00 19.54 -9.77
C ARG A 17 -3.97 18.36 -9.74
N LEU A 18 -5.28 18.61 -9.71
CA LEU A 18 -6.32 17.58 -9.60
C LEU A 18 -6.16 16.43 -10.62
N ARG A 19 -5.97 16.73 -11.91
CA ARG A 19 -5.77 15.70 -12.96
C ARG A 19 -4.56 14.80 -12.67
N ARG A 20 -3.47 15.35 -12.15
CA ARG A 20 -2.25 14.59 -11.81
C ARG A 20 -2.43 13.76 -10.53
N ALA A 21 -3.36 14.17 -9.66
CA ALA A 21 -3.65 13.52 -8.38
C ALA A 21 -4.66 12.37 -8.49
N VAL A 22 -5.37 12.21 -9.61
CA VAL A 22 -6.35 11.11 -9.80
C VAL A 22 -5.72 9.74 -9.55
N VAL A 23 -4.57 9.46 -10.16
CA VAL A 23 -3.91 8.16 -9.98
C VAL A 23 -3.47 7.95 -8.51
N PRO A 24 -2.71 8.87 -7.87
CA PRO A 24 -2.41 8.77 -6.44
C PRO A 24 -3.65 8.59 -5.55
N ALA A 25 -4.72 9.34 -5.80
CA ALA A 25 -5.95 9.29 -5.01
C ALA A 25 -6.64 7.93 -5.13
N LEU A 26 -6.79 7.40 -6.35
CA LEU A 26 -7.36 6.08 -6.58
C LEU A 26 -6.48 4.97 -6.00
N THR A 27 -5.16 5.08 -6.12
CA THR A 27 -4.21 4.11 -5.56
C THR A 27 -4.30 4.05 -4.03
N VAL A 28 -4.37 5.20 -3.37
CA VAL A 28 -4.54 5.28 -1.90
C VAL A 28 -5.91 4.75 -1.50
N ALA A 29 -6.99 5.17 -2.16
CA ALA A 29 -8.34 4.68 -1.89
C ALA A 29 -8.44 3.15 -2.07
N ALA A 30 -7.85 2.61 -3.13
CA ALA A 30 -7.83 1.17 -3.40
C ALA A 30 -7.06 0.42 -2.31
N HIS A 31 -5.88 0.89 -1.89
CA HIS A 31 -5.14 0.30 -0.79
C HIS A 31 -5.94 0.32 0.51
N THR A 32 -6.54 1.46 0.86
CA THR A 32 -7.39 1.55 2.05
C THR A 32 -8.57 0.60 1.96
N TYR A 33 -9.16 0.41 0.77
CA TYR A 33 -10.23 -0.55 0.55
C TYR A 33 -9.77 -1.99 0.79
N THR A 34 -8.61 -2.42 0.28
CA THR A 34 -8.11 -3.79 0.51
C THR A 34 -7.87 -4.07 1.98
N VAL A 35 -7.28 -3.11 2.72
CA VAL A 35 -7.07 -3.23 4.17
C VAL A 35 -8.41 -3.29 4.91
N THR A 36 -9.37 -2.43 4.54
CA THR A 36 -10.71 -2.41 5.16
C THR A 36 -11.44 -3.73 4.91
N ALA A 37 -11.34 -4.29 3.71
CA ALA A 37 -11.99 -5.54 3.35
C ALA A 37 -11.43 -6.73 4.16
N LEU A 38 -10.11 -6.80 4.33
CA LEU A 38 -9.47 -7.81 5.17
C LEU A 38 -9.77 -7.63 6.66
N SER A 39 -9.74 -6.39 7.18
CA SER A 39 -10.02 -6.11 8.60
C SER A 39 -11.42 -6.57 9.02
N ARG A 40 -12.42 -6.52 8.15
CA ARG A 40 -13.76 -7.08 8.42
C ARG A 40 -13.76 -8.58 8.72
N ARG A 41 -12.67 -9.30 8.44
CA ARG A 41 -12.52 -10.74 8.60
C ARG A 41 -11.36 -11.13 9.54
N GLU A 42 -10.81 -10.16 10.29
CA GLU A 42 -9.63 -10.40 11.13
C GLU A 42 -9.91 -11.06 12.49
N VAL A 43 -11.19 -11.28 12.81
CA VAL A 43 -11.66 -11.96 14.03
C VAL A 43 -12.00 -13.42 13.73
N ASP A 44 -12.82 -13.66 12.71
CA ASP A 44 -13.36 -14.99 12.41
C ASP A 44 -12.57 -15.75 11.33
N GLY A 45 -11.66 -15.07 10.63
CA GLY A 45 -11.02 -15.59 9.41
C GLY A 45 -11.82 -15.26 8.15
N ALA A 46 -11.30 -15.66 7.00
CA ALA A 46 -11.83 -15.28 5.68
C ALA A 46 -12.18 -16.49 4.80
N ASP A 47 -12.94 -16.24 3.75
CA ASP A 47 -12.98 -17.12 2.57
C ASP A 47 -11.70 -16.85 1.74
N PRO A 48 -11.00 -17.88 1.20
CA PRO A 48 -9.81 -17.70 0.35
C PRO A 48 -9.97 -16.73 -0.82
N LEU A 49 -11.19 -16.57 -1.35
CA LEU A 49 -11.51 -15.63 -2.42
C LEU A 49 -11.18 -14.18 -2.03
N LEU A 50 -11.35 -13.81 -0.76
CA LEU A 50 -11.11 -12.44 -0.29
C LEU A 50 -9.60 -12.08 -0.28
N PRO A 51 -8.70 -12.87 0.33
CA PRO A 51 -7.25 -12.69 0.19
C PRO A 51 -6.77 -12.73 -1.27
N MET A 52 -7.36 -13.58 -2.12
CA MET A 52 -7.03 -13.60 -3.57
C MET A 52 -7.41 -12.30 -4.28
N ALA A 53 -8.65 -11.84 -4.09
CA ALA A 53 -9.12 -10.59 -4.71
C ALA A 53 -8.32 -9.38 -4.23
N THR A 54 -8.01 -9.32 -2.93
CA THR A 54 -7.20 -8.23 -2.38
C THR A 54 -5.74 -8.31 -2.83
N LEU A 55 -5.17 -9.50 -3.07
CA LEU A 55 -3.84 -9.65 -3.65
C LEU A 55 -3.79 -9.12 -5.09
N ALA A 56 -4.80 -9.44 -5.90
CA ALA A 56 -4.92 -8.88 -7.25
C ALA A 56 -5.02 -7.34 -7.21
N GLY A 57 -5.81 -6.79 -6.27
CA GLY A 57 -5.87 -5.36 -5.99
C GLY A 57 -4.50 -4.78 -5.62
N THR A 58 -3.77 -5.42 -4.70
CA THR A 58 -2.42 -5.02 -4.28
C THR A 58 -1.43 -5.00 -5.45
N ALA A 59 -1.49 -5.98 -6.35
CA ALA A 59 -0.68 -5.99 -7.57
C ALA A 59 -1.02 -4.81 -8.49
N GLY A 60 -2.30 -4.54 -8.72
CA GLY A 60 -2.75 -3.37 -9.49
C GLY A 60 -2.31 -2.03 -8.89
N ILE A 61 -2.39 -1.90 -7.56
CA ILE A 61 -1.90 -0.74 -6.80
C ILE A 61 -0.39 -0.54 -7.00
N ALA A 62 0.38 -1.62 -6.89
CA ALA A 62 1.84 -1.57 -7.05
C ALA A 62 2.23 -1.20 -8.50
N LEU A 63 1.54 -1.75 -9.49
CA LEU A 63 1.71 -1.38 -10.89
C LEU A 63 1.38 0.11 -11.10
N ALA A 64 0.26 0.61 -10.57
CA ALA A 64 -0.11 2.02 -10.69
C ALA A 64 0.91 2.97 -10.01
N ALA A 65 1.47 2.56 -8.87
CA ALA A 65 2.48 3.34 -8.15
C ALA A 65 3.87 3.30 -8.82
N GLY A 66 4.25 2.16 -9.40
CA GLY A 66 5.52 1.97 -10.11
C GLY A 66 5.50 2.49 -11.55
N ALA A 67 4.33 2.53 -12.19
CA ALA A 67 4.15 2.99 -13.57
C ALA A 67 4.56 4.45 -13.70
N SER A 68 5.72 4.66 -14.32
CA SER A 68 6.35 5.97 -14.47
C SER A 68 6.64 6.21 -15.95
N GLY A 69 6.30 7.40 -16.44
CA GLY A 69 6.60 7.84 -17.81
C GLY A 69 8.10 8.07 -18.05
N ARG A 70 8.46 8.99 -18.95
CA ARG A 70 9.87 9.35 -19.20
C ARG A 70 10.51 9.94 -17.93
N GLN A 71 11.33 9.14 -17.27
CA GLN A 71 12.07 9.46 -16.05
C GLN A 71 13.50 8.92 -16.18
N PRO A 72 14.51 9.55 -15.56
CA PRO A 72 15.85 8.98 -15.44
C PRO A 72 15.81 7.56 -14.87
N TRP A 73 16.69 6.68 -15.36
CA TRP A 73 16.69 5.25 -15.02
C TRP A 73 16.77 5.01 -13.50
N TRP A 74 17.58 5.78 -12.77
CA TRP A 74 17.71 5.65 -11.31
C TRP A 74 16.41 5.99 -10.58
N ARG A 75 15.63 6.98 -11.06
CA ARG A 75 14.31 7.32 -10.50
C ARG A 75 13.32 6.19 -10.73
N ARG A 76 13.37 5.56 -11.92
CA ARG A 76 12.56 4.39 -12.27
C ARG A 76 12.89 3.20 -11.37
N LEU A 77 14.17 2.95 -11.10
CA LEU A 77 14.58 1.91 -10.17
C LEU A 77 14.12 2.20 -8.74
N LEU A 78 14.23 3.45 -8.27
CA LEU A 78 13.73 3.84 -6.95
C LEU A 78 12.22 3.63 -6.84
N THR A 79 11.42 4.17 -7.77
CA THR A 79 9.96 4.02 -7.77
C THR A 79 9.53 2.56 -7.87
N GLY A 80 10.14 1.81 -8.80
CA GLY A 80 9.91 0.38 -8.95
C GLY A 80 10.30 -0.41 -7.71
N GLY A 81 11.43 -0.09 -7.09
CA GLY A 81 11.91 -0.72 -5.85
C GLY A 81 11.00 -0.45 -4.66
N LEU A 82 10.50 0.78 -4.50
CA LEU A 82 9.54 1.12 -3.44
C LEU A 82 8.19 0.43 -3.64
N ALA A 83 7.65 0.45 -4.85
CA ALA A 83 6.42 -0.27 -5.19
C ALA A 83 6.59 -1.80 -5.06
N GLY A 84 7.75 -2.31 -5.47
CA GLY A 84 8.17 -3.70 -5.30
C GLY A 84 8.25 -4.11 -3.83
N GLY A 85 8.86 -3.29 -2.99
CA GLY A 85 8.92 -3.52 -1.54
C GLY A 85 7.53 -3.55 -0.89
N TYR A 86 6.63 -2.66 -1.32
CA TYR A 86 5.23 -2.63 -0.90
C TYR A 86 4.50 -3.94 -1.24
N VAL A 87 4.50 -4.34 -2.52
CA VAL A 87 3.79 -5.56 -2.97
C VAL A 87 4.40 -6.82 -2.40
N SER A 88 5.73 -6.91 -2.30
CA SER A 88 6.40 -8.07 -1.73
C SER A 88 6.04 -8.26 -0.25
N ASN A 89 5.96 -7.19 0.53
CA ASN A 89 5.61 -7.29 1.94
C ASN A 89 4.12 -7.62 2.16
N TYR A 90 3.23 -6.83 1.54
CA TYR A 90 1.79 -6.99 1.75
C TYR A 90 1.26 -8.22 1.03
N GLY A 91 1.69 -8.44 -0.21
CA GLY A 91 1.33 -9.61 -0.99
C GLY A 91 1.79 -10.92 -0.35
N ALA A 92 2.98 -10.98 0.25
CA ALA A 92 3.42 -12.18 0.98
C ALA A 92 2.55 -12.49 2.22
N ALA A 93 1.93 -11.48 2.83
CA ALA A 93 0.97 -11.70 3.90
C ALA A 93 -0.39 -12.15 3.37
N GLN A 94 -0.83 -11.59 2.24
CA GLN A 94 -2.04 -12.02 1.56
C GLN A 94 -1.91 -13.46 1.02
N THR A 95 -0.76 -13.88 0.49
CA THR A 95 -0.54 -15.26 0.02
C THR A 95 -0.58 -16.27 1.16
N ARG A 96 -0.05 -15.92 2.34
CA ARG A 96 -0.22 -16.74 3.55
C ARG A 96 -1.70 -16.88 3.93
N ALA A 97 -2.47 -15.80 3.86
CA ALA A 97 -3.91 -15.83 4.09
C ALA A 97 -4.71 -16.55 2.99
N ILE A 98 -4.19 -16.68 1.77
CA ILE A 98 -4.79 -17.53 0.72
C ILE A 98 -4.59 -19.01 1.07
N ALA A 99 -3.37 -19.38 1.50
CA ALA A 99 -3.02 -20.75 1.82
C ALA A 99 -3.71 -21.26 3.09
N ASP A 100 -3.82 -20.40 4.11
CA ASP A 100 -4.57 -20.65 5.34
C ASP A 100 -5.32 -19.37 5.73
N PRO A 101 -6.64 -19.28 5.50
CA PRO A 101 -7.42 -18.07 5.72
C PRO A 101 -7.87 -17.90 7.18
N SER A 102 -7.04 -18.35 8.13
CA SER A 102 -7.24 -18.16 9.56
C SER A 102 -7.23 -16.69 9.97
N ALA A 103 -7.94 -16.36 11.05
CA ALA A 103 -8.00 -15.00 11.62
C ALA A 103 -6.60 -14.42 11.88
N ALA A 104 -5.66 -15.25 12.33
CA ALA A 104 -4.27 -14.86 12.56
C ALA A 104 -3.57 -14.39 11.27
N ASN A 105 -3.69 -15.13 10.17
CA ASN A 105 -3.09 -14.75 8.89
C ASN A 105 -3.78 -13.53 8.27
N VAL A 106 -5.10 -13.41 8.40
CA VAL A 106 -5.84 -12.22 7.95
C VAL A 106 -5.39 -10.98 8.74
N ARG A 107 -5.27 -11.08 10.06
CA ARG A 107 -4.77 -9.98 10.91
C ARG A 107 -3.33 -9.61 10.59
N ALA A 108 -2.48 -10.60 10.33
CA ALA A 108 -1.10 -10.36 9.88
C ALA A 108 -1.08 -9.63 8.53
N ALA A 109 -2.00 -9.95 7.61
CA ALA A 109 -2.16 -9.24 6.35
C ALA A 109 -2.64 -7.80 6.54
N VAL A 110 -3.61 -7.56 7.44
CA VAL A 110 -4.06 -6.21 7.81
C VAL A 110 -2.89 -5.38 8.35
N GLY A 111 -2.13 -5.93 9.31
CA GLY A 111 -0.94 -5.27 9.87
C GLY A 111 0.14 -4.97 8.82
N ALA A 112 0.36 -5.90 7.88
CA ALA A 112 1.27 -5.69 6.76
C ALA A 112 0.79 -4.59 5.81
N GLY A 113 -0.52 -4.48 5.58
CA GLY A 113 -1.14 -3.41 4.81
C GLY A 113 -0.96 -2.05 5.48
N ILE A 114 -1.32 -1.93 6.76
CA ILE A 114 -1.17 -0.68 7.56
C ILE A 114 0.28 -0.20 7.55
N THR A 115 1.22 -1.08 7.86
CA THR A 115 2.65 -0.73 7.92
C THR A 115 3.31 -0.58 6.54
N GLY A 116 2.63 -1.01 5.47
CA GLY A 116 3.10 -0.90 4.09
C GLY A 116 2.77 0.44 3.42
N LEU A 117 1.80 1.21 3.95
CA LEU A 117 1.35 2.46 3.36
C LEU A 117 2.47 3.49 3.11
N PRO A 118 3.45 3.71 4.03
CA PRO A 118 4.52 4.67 3.77
C PRO A 118 5.39 4.32 2.56
N ALA A 119 5.60 3.01 2.28
CA ALA A 119 6.34 2.59 1.09
C ALA A 119 5.57 2.91 -0.20
N LEU A 120 4.25 2.69 -0.20
CA LEU A 120 3.36 3.05 -1.31
C LEU A 120 3.35 4.57 -1.55
N GLN A 121 3.20 5.36 -0.49
CA GLN A 121 3.26 6.82 -0.56
C GLN A 121 4.62 7.30 -1.06
N GLY A 122 5.71 6.70 -0.57
CA GLY A 122 7.06 7.01 -1.03
C GLY A 122 7.25 6.79 -2.53
N ALA A 123 6.70 5.69 -3.08
CA ALA A 123 6.70 5.43 -4.52
C ALA A 123 5.91 6.51 -5.28
N LEU A 124 4.71 6.87 -4.83
CA LEU A 124 3.89 7.91 -5.47
C LEU A 124 4.56 9.29 -5.44
N ILE A 125 5.23 9.65 -4.34
CA ILE A 125 5.96 10.92 -4.17
C ILE A 125 7.21 10.95 -5.07
N ALA A 126 7.99 9.87 -5.11
CA ALA A 126 9.15 9.76 -5.99
C ALA A 126 8.74 9.87 -7.47
N ARG A 127 7.64 9.20 -7.85
CA ARG A 127 7.00 9.29 -9.17
C ARG A 127 6.56 10.71 -9.51
N ALA A 128 6.06 11.46 -8.54
CA ALA A 128 5.61 12.84 -8.71
C ALA A 128 6.74 13.87 -8.86
N GLY A 129 8.01 13.48 -8.68
CA GLY A 129 9.16 14.38 -8.87
C GLY A 129 10.00 14.65 -7.63
N ALA A 130 9.68 14.06 -6.47
CA ALA A 130 10.40 14.28 -5.21
C ALA A 130 11.01 12.97 -4.67
N PRO A 131 12.16 12.50 -5.20
CA PRO A 131 12.66 11.16 -4.92
C PRO A 131 13.24 11.04 -3.51
N VAL A 132 13.91 12.10 -3.02
CA VAL A 132 14.46 12.16 -1.66
C VAL A 132 13.33 12.12 -0.63
N THR A 133 12.31 12.95 -0.80
CA THR A 133 11.11 12.94 0.06
C THR A 133 10.40 11.59 -0.01
N GLY A 134 10.26 11.00 -1.20
CA GLY A 134 9.66 9.69 -1.36
C GLY A 134 10.42 8.59 -0.63
N ALA A 135 11.75 8.58 -0.72
CA ALA A 135 12.59 7.64 0.02
C ALA A 135 12.51 7.86 1.53
N ALA A 136 12.50 9.12 1.99
CA ALA A 136 12.36 9.45 3.41
C ALA A 136 11.03 8.98 3.99
N VAL A 137 9.91 9.18 3.27
CA VAL A 137 8.59 8.66 3.68
C VAL A 137 8.57 7.13 3.68
N ALA A 138 9.14 6.50 2.66
CA ALA A 138 9.21 5.03 2.59
C ALA A 138 10.02 4.40 3.75
N ALA A 139 11.02 5.11 4.28
CA ALA A 139 11.81 4.66 5.43
C ALA A 139 10.97 4.50 6.71
N ALA A 140 9.78 5.11 6.79
CA ALA A 140 8.87 4.90 7.91
C ALA A 140 8.26 3.48 7.92
N ALA A 141 8.14 2.79 6.79
CA ALA A 141 7.56 1.45 6.71
C ALA A 141 8.34 0.37 7.50
N PRO A 142 9.67 0.20 7.36
CA PRO A 142 10.42 -0.73 8.21
C PRO A 142 10.41 -0.33 9.70
N LEU A 143 10.38 0.96 10.03
CA LEU A 143 10.28 1.44 11.41
C LEU A 143 8.92 1.04 12.01
N GLY A 144 7.82 1.31 11.31
CA GLY A 144 6.47 0.92 11.71
C GLY A 144 6.35 -0.58 11.93
N ARG A 145 6.92 -1.41 11.04
CA ARG A 145 6.96 -2.88 11.22
C ARG A 145 7.73 -3.29 12.48
N ARG A 146 8.88 -2.67 12.76
CA ARG A 146 9.67 -2.98 13.97
C ARG A 146 8.93 -2.59 15.25
N LEU A 147 8.24 -1.45 15.25
CA LEU A 147 7.45 -1.00 16.40
C LEU A 147 6.21 -1.87 16.61
N ALA A 148 5.49 -2.22 15.54
CA ALA A 148 4.32 -3.11 15.62
C ALA A 148 4.68 -4.48 16.25
N LYS A 149 5.83 -5.05 15.88
CA LYS A 149 6.34 -6.30 16.47
C LYS A 149 6.67 -6.20 17.96
N ARG A 150 6.97 -5.00 18.47
CA ARG A 150 7.31 -4.79 19.89
C ARG A 150 6.09 -4.50 20.75
N LEU A 151 5.04 -3.95 20.16
CA LEU A 151 3.85 -3.48 20.87
C LEU A 151 2.65 -4.43 20.77
N SER A 152 2.63 -5.32 19.77
CA SER A 152 1.58 -6.34 19.67
C SER A 152 1.88 -7.47 20.67
N PRO A 153 0.96 -7.79 21.60
CA PRO A 153 1.11 -8.88 22.57
C PRO A 153 0.83 -10.28 21.97
N THR A 154 0.84 -10.38 20.63
CA THR A 154 0.69 -11.61 19.85
C THR A 154 2.03 -12.01 19.24
#